data_AF-A0A142XNV5-F1
#
_entry.id   AF-A0A142XNV5-F1
#
_cell.length_a   1.000
_cell.length_b   1.000
_cell.length_c   1.000
_cell.angle_alpha   90.00
_cell.angle_beta   90.00
_cell.angle_gamma   90.00
#
_symmetry.space_group_name_H-M   'P 1'
#
loop_
_entity.id
_entity.type
_entity.pdbx_description
1 polymer ?
#
loop_
_entity_poly.entity_id
_entity_poly.type
_entity_poly.pdbx_seq_one_letter_code
_entity_poly.pdbx_strand_id
1 'polypeptide(L)'
;MTDRAALPEPAAVLPGEASILAQVVSDLSDETTKLVYADWLQEHDDPRGPFLREFLAAVRTDEPLPLSEGLSKPWRDLVGVTITEAARTHGFADRIETFLKVALPTIRVTPSDAPVVAPPIARSRYGGRPDLPADVEWPRWTNGKPLTFLGQIDLADLTGSVVARELPPAGLLSAFYYLNENDDDLYGGPRRDGDGNETESEGWRLFYFPPGAVLRLHDDSDAPTWSRFQSHPLTFDERIELTFDRNGWYGVSELEGAEWDRYVDLVSSVNAHDECGDRLLGHFQSDEWATRFGRTGRSLWSIGLTGNRPGLWGDFLTRLHILIASGDLHTRRFDRAGLEAEWLSS
;
A
#
# COMPACT_ATOMS: atom_id res chain seq x y z
N MET A 1 -21.32 12.27 -14.95
CA MET A 1 -20.18 11.37 -14.69
C MET A 1 -18.94 12.22 -14.55
N THR A 2 -18.84 12.93 -13.42
CA THR A 2 -17.65 13.73 -13.07
C THR A 2 -16.48 12.77 -12.89
N ASP A 3 -15.35 13.16 -13.46
CA ASP A 3 -14.11 12.40 -13.58
C ASP A 3 -13.79 11.55 -12.33
N ARG A 4 -13.55 10.26 -12.54
CA ARG A 4 -13.27 9.27 -11.49
C ARG A 4 -11.78 8.89 -11.49
N ALA A 5 -10.93 9.66 -12.17
CA ALA A 5 -9.51 9.35 -12.29
C ALA A 5 -8.75 9.56 -10.96
N ALA A 6 -8.95 8.65 -10.01
CA ALA A 6 -8.15 8.54 -8.80
C ALA A 6 -6.83 7.79 -9.05
N LEU A 7 -6.71 7.09 -10.18
CA LEU A 7 -5.49 6.47 -10.70
C LEU A 7 -5.07 7.19 -11.99
N PRO A 8 -4.35 8.33 -11.90
CA PRO A 8 -4.09 9.20 -13.05
C PRO A 8 -3.10 8.62 -14.07
N GLU A 9 -2.14 7.79 -13.62
CA GLU A 9 -1.08 7.23 -14.46
C GLU A 9 -1.02 5.70 -14.32
N PRO A 10 -2.01 4.93 -14.83
CA PRO A 10 -1.96 3.48 -14.75
C PRO A 10 -0.76 2.92 -15.53
N ALA A 11 -0.17 1.84 -15.03
CA ALA A 11 0.94 1.17 -15.69
C ALA A 11 0.53 0.54 -17.03
N ALA A 12 -0.71 0.04 -17.09
CA ALA A 12 -1.34 -0.50 -18.29
C ALA A 12 -2.20 0.57 -18.97
N VAL A 13 -1.86 0.93 -20.21
CA VAL A 13 -2.50 2.04 -20.95
C VAL A 13 -3.21 1.59 -22.22
N LEU A 14 -2.83 0.44 -22.78
CA LEU A 14 -3.45 -0.13 -23.97
C LEU A 14 -4.64 -1.03 -23.61
N PRO A 15 -5.67 -1.12 -24.47
CA PRO A 15 -6.77 -2.06 -24.29
C PRO A 15 -6.29 -3.51 -24.13
N GLY A 16 -6.64 -4.16 -23.02
CA GLY A 16 -6.27 -5.55 -22.74
C GLY A 16 -4.88 -5.75 -22.10
N GLU A 17 -4.03 -4.72 -22.06
CA GLU A 17 -2.67 -4.76 -21.52
C GLU A 17 -2.62 -5.25 -20.07
N ALA A 18 -3.57 -4.80 -19.25
CA ALA A 18 -3.61 -5.13 -17.82
C ALA A 18 -3.61 -6.65 -17.55
N SER A 19 -4.14 -7.47 -18.46
CA SER A 19 -4.17 -8.92 -18.29
C SER A 19 -2.84 -9.60 -18.58
N ILE A 20 -2.05 -9.08 -19.52
CA ILE A 20 -0.73 -9.62 -19.83
C ILE A 20 0.32 -9.06 -18.86
N LEU A 21 0.25 -7.78 -18.51
CA LEU A 21 1.14 -7.17 -17.52
C LEU A 21 0.99 -7.83 -16.14
N ALA A 22 -0.22 -8.27 -15.77
CA ALA A 22 -0.41 -9.03 -14.53
C ALA A 22 0.36 -10.35 -14.48
N GLN A 23 0.64 -10.98 -15.62
CA GLN A 23 1.48 -12.20 -15.65
C GLN A 23 2.91 -11.85 -15.29
N VAL A 24 3.44 -10.74 -15.80
CA VAL A 24 4.76 -10.22 -15.42
C VAL A 24 4.80 -9.89 -13.93
N VAL A 25 3.79 -9.20 -13.40
CA VAL A 25 3.73 -8.83 -11.98
C VAL A 25 3.63 -10.04 -11.05
N SER A 26 3.09 -11.18 -11.51
CA SER A 26 2.98 -12.40 -10.70
C SER A 26 4.32 -13.08 -10.42
N ASP A 27 5.31 -12.88 -11.29
CA ASP A 27 6.70 -13.27 -11.09
C ASP A 27 7.62 -12.31 -11.85
N LEU A 28 8.07 -11.26 -11.15
CA LEU A 28 8.97 -10.26 -11.73
C LEU A 28 10.34 -10.83 -12.09
N SER A 29 10.70 -12.03 -11.65
CA SER A 29 11.97 -12.68 -12.02
C SER A 29 11.86 -13.48 -13.32
N ASP A 30 10.64 -13.77 -13.80
CA ASP A 30 10.44 -14.53 -15.03
C ASP A 30 10.68 -13.67 -16.28
N GLU A 31 11.91 -13.74 -16.80
CA GLU A 31 12.32 -13.10 -18.04
C GLU A 31 11.49 -13.57 -19.25
N THR A 32 11.07 -14.84 -19.29
CA THR A 32 10.30 -15.37 -20.43
C THR A 32 8.96 -14.67 -20.52
N THR A 33 8.26 -14.51 -19.40
CA THR A 33 6.99 -13.78 -19.35
C THR A 33 7.17 -12.31 -19.70
N LYS A 34 8.27 -11.67 -19.29
CA LYS A 34 8.59 -10.30 -19.71
C LYS A 34 8.84 -10.18 -21.21
N LEU A 35 9.53 -11.15 -21.82
CA LEU A 35 9.74 -11.16 -23.27
C LEU A 35 8.44 -11.36 -24.04
N VAL A 36 7.55 -12.25 -23.59
CA VAL A 36 6.20 -12.41 -24.15
C VAL A 36 5.39 -11.11 -24.06
N TYR A 37 5.49 -10.40 -22.94
CA TYR A 37 4.89 -9.08 -22.80
C TYR A 37 5.52 -8.03 -23.74
N ALA A 38 6.83 -8.06 -23.92
CA ALA A 38 7.53 -7.20 -24.87
C ALA A 38 7.13 -7.48 -26.34
N ASP A 39 6.94 -8.75 -26.71
CA ASP A 39 6.37 -9.18 -27.99
C ASP A 39 4.97 -8.57 -28.20
N TRP A 40 4.10 -8.73 -27.20
CA TRP A 40 2.75 -8.18 -27.25
C TRP A 40 2.74 -6.65 -27.41
N LEU A 41 3.56 -5.92 -26.65
CA LEU A 41 3.69 -4.47 -26.79
C LEU A 41 4.15 -4.07 -28.21
N GLN A 42 5.12 -4.81 -28.76
CA GLN A 42 5.63 -4.55 -30.10
C GLN A 42 4.59 -4.83 -31.20
N GLU A 43 3.73 -5.84 -31.03
CA GLU A 43 2.58 -6.09 -31.93
C GLU A 43 1.55 -4.96 -31.91
N HIS A 44 1.57 -4.12 -30.88
CA HIS A 44 0.71 -2.94 -30.73
C HIS A 44 1.44 -1.61 -31.03
N ASP A 45 2.60 -1.68 -31.71
CA ASP A 45 3.45 -0.53 -32.06
C ASP A 45 3.89 0.31 -30.85
N ASP A 46 4.00 -0.31 -29.67
CA ASP A 46 4.36 0.38 -28.44
C ASP A 46 5.90 0.36 -28.20
N PRO A 47 6.55 1.52 -27.99
CA PRO A 47 8.01 1.60 -27.82
C PRO A 47 8.53 0.89 -26.56
N ARG A 48 7.65 0.62 -25.58
CA ARG A 48 7.99 -0.13 -24.38
C ARG A 48 8.42 -1.56 -24.68
N GLY A 49 7.93 -2.15 -25.78
CA GLY A 49 8.29 -3.51 -26.21
C GLY A 49 9.77 -3.63 -26.58
N PRO A 50 10.26 -2.92 -27.61
CA PRO A 50 11.67 -2.88 -27.98
C PRO A 50 12.58 -2.50 -26.81
N PHE A 51 12.21 -1.48 -26.02
CA PHE A 51 12.95 -1.07 -24.83
C PHE A 51 13.11 -2.23 -23.83
N LEU A 52 12.02 -2.92 -23.48
CA LEU A 52 12.07 -4.00 -22.49
C LEU A 52 12.98 -5.16 -22.96
N ARG A 53 13.01 -5.47 -24.25
CA ARG A 53 13.95 -6.48 -24.77
C ARG A 53 15.40 -6.05 -24.67
N GLU A 54 15.69 -4.81 -25.09
CA GLU A 54 17.05 -4.25 -25.02
C GLU A 54 17.53 -4.21 -23.57
N PHE A 55 16.64 -3.80 -22.65
CA PHE A 55 16.89 -3.80 -21.23
C PHE A 55 17.25 -5.19 -20.70
N LEU A 56 16.43 -6.22 -20.99
CA LEU A 56 16.70 -7.59 -20.55
C LEU A 56 17.96 -8.19 -21.19
N ALA A 57 18.28 -7.81 -22.43
CA ALA A 57 19.55 -8.18 -23.06
C ALA A 57 20.74 -7.58 -22.32
N ALA A 58 20.70 -6.27 -22.03
CA ALA A 58 21.76 -5.57 -21.29
C ALA A 58 21.92 -6.09 -19.86
N VAL A 59 20.84 -6.51 -19.21
CA VAL A 59 20.89 -7.18 -17.90
C VAL A 59 21.69 -8.48 -17.98
N ARG A 60 21.40 -9.34 -18.96
CA ARG A 60 22.07 -10.64 -19.15
C ARG A 60 23.54 -10.54 -19.53
N THR A 61 23.91 -9.55 -20.33
CA THR A 61 25.27 -9.38 -20.85
C THR A 61 26.14 -8.47 -19.98
N ASP A 62 25.59 -7.95 -18.89
CA ASP A 62 26.23 -6.92 -18.05
C ASP A 62 26.66 -5.66 -18.83
N GLU A 63 25.93 -5.35 -19.92
CA GLU A 63 26.12 -4.14 -20.71
C GLU A 63 25.39 -2.94 -20.08
N PRO A 64 25.76 -1.69 -20.40
CA PRO A 64 25.04 -0.51 -19.93
C PRO A 64 23.54 -0.59 -20.21
N LEU A 65 22.71 -0.29 -19.21
CA LEU A 65 21.24 -0.30 -19.38
C LEU A 65 20.81 0.82 -20.34
N PRO A 66 19.81 0.58 -21.21
CA PRO A 66 19.21 1.65 -21.98
C PRO A 66 18.50 2.66 -21.05
N LEU A 67 18.43 3.92 -21.48
CA LEU A 67 17.76 4.96 -20.71
C LEU A 67 16.26 4.68 -20.61
N SER A 68 15.76 4.64 -19.37
CA SER A 68 14.34 4.48 -19.07
C SER A 68 13.60 5.82 -18.90
N GLU A 69 14.31 6.95 -19.09
CA GLU A 69 13.73 8.30 -19.07
C GLU A 69 12.61 8.44 -20.10
N GLY A 70 11.48 9.01 -19.67
CA GLY A 70 10.28 9.16 -20.50
C GLY A 70 9.29 8.00 -20.42
N LEU A 71 9.66 6.87 -19.80
CA LEU A 71 8.71 5.80 -19.46
C LEU A 71 8.08 6.05 -18.10
N SER A 72 6.76 5.83 -18.00
CA SER A 72 6.03 6.06 -16.75
C SER A 72 6.62 5.22 -15.61
N LYS A 73 6.75 5.82 -14.43
CA LYS A 73 7.31 5.11 -13.27
C LYS A 73 6.46 3.89 -12.87
N PRO A 74 5.11 3.95 -12.89
CA PRO A 74 4.27 2.77 -12.64
C PRO A 74 4.59 1.59 -13.55
N TRP A 75 4.75 1.83 -14.85
CA TRP A 75 5.12 0.75 -15.77
C TRP A 75 6.52 0.21 -15.47
N ARG A 76 7.53 1.08 -15.28
CA ARG A 76 8.90 0.67 -14.94
C ARG A 76 8.98 -0.15 -13.65
N ASP A 77 8.20 0.22 -12.64
CA ASP A 77 8.09 -0.52 -11.38
C ASP A 77 7.50 -1.92 -11.64
N LEU A 78 6.38 -2.01 -12.38
CA LEU A 78 5.67 -3.28 -12.63
C LEU A 78 6.36 -4.24 -13.62
N VAL A 79 7.41 -3.81 -14.34
CA VAL A 79 8.27 -4.71 -15.12
C VAL A 79 9.63 -4.97 -14.47
N GLY A 80 9.89 -4.40 -13.29
CA GLY A 80 11.13 -4.57 -12.53
C GLY A 80 12.32 -3.76 -13.03
N VAL A 81 12.12 -2.76 -13.89
CA VAL A 81 13.18 -1.87 -14.39
C VAL A 81 13.76 -1.07 -13.23
N THR A 82 12.91 -0.46 -12.40
CA THR A 82 13.35 0.37 -11.26
C THR A 82 14.22 -0.40 -10.27
N ILE A 83 13.81 -1.61 -9.89
CA ILE A 83 14.59 -2.47 -8.98
C ILE A 83 15.94 -2.82 -9.60
N THR A 84 15.94 -3.15 -10.89
CA THR A 84 17.16 -3.55 -11.61
C THR A 84 18.16 -2.39 -11.73
N GLU A 85 17.69 -1.19 -12.06
CA GLU A 85 18.51 0.03 -12.12
C GLU A 85 19.08 0.39 -10.74
N ALA A 86 18.25 0.35 -9.70
CA ALA A 86 18.68 0.60 -8.32
C ALA A 86 19.71 -0.46 -7.87
N ALA A 87 19.46 -1.74 -8.12
CA ALA A 87 20.38 -2.82 -7.80
C ALA A 87 21.75 -2.61 -8.44
N ARG A 88 21.83 -2.23 -9.72
CA ARG A 88 23.12 -1.92 -10.37
C ARG A 88 23.80 -0.71 -9.74
N THR A 89 23.06 0.37 -9.52
CA THR A 89 23.58 1.61 -8.91
C THR A 89 24.21 1.35 -7.53
N HIS A 90 23.58 0.49 -6.74
CA HIS A 90 24.04 0.15 -5.39
C HIS A 90 25.02 -1.05 -5.36
N GLY A 91 25.44 -1.58 -6.52
CA GLY A 91 26.45 -2.64 -6.63
C GLY A 91 25.94 -4.04 -6.25
N PHE A 92 24.73 -4.38 -6.68
CA PHE A 92 24.06 -5.66 -6.50
C PHE A 92 23.60 -6.28 -7.84
N ALA A 93 24.39 -6.11 -8.91
CA ALA A 93 24.06 -6.64 -10.23
C ALA A 93 23.86 -8.18 -10.21
N ASP A 94 24.61 -8.89 -9.37
CA ASP A 94 24.53 -10.33 -9.18
C ASP A 94 23.34 -10.80 -8.31
N ARG A 95 22.61 -9.88 -7.67
CA ARG A 95 21.44 -10.18 -6.82
C ARG A 95 20.12 -9.63 -7.33
N ILE A 96 20.08 -9.12 -8.57
CA ILE A 96 18.86 -8.58 -9.20
C ILE A 96 17.71 -9.61 -9.14
N GLU A 97 17.95 -10.86 -9.52
CA GLU A 97 16.93 -11.91 -9.51
C GLU A 97 16.36 -12.14 -8.11
N THR A 98 17.20 -12.15 -7.08
CA THR A 98 16.79 -12.26 -5.68
C THR A 98 15.83 -11.14 -5.28
N PHE A 99 16.15 -9.90 -5.63
CA PHE A 99 15.31 -8.75 -5.31
C PHE A 99 13.99 -8.76 -6.09
N LEU A 100 14.01 -9.15 -7.36
CA LEU A 100 12.80 -9.30 -8.16
C LEU A 100 11.86 -10.38 -7.61
N LYS A 101 12.39 -11.48 -7.07
CA LYS A 101 11.58 -12.57 -6.47
C LYS A 101 10.86 -12.17 -5.19
N VAL A 102 11.44 -11.24 -4.43
CA VAL A 102 10.88 -10.83 -3.14
C VAL A 102 10.06 -9.56 -3.23
N ALA A 103 10.12 -8.85 -4.36
CA ALA A 103 9.37 -7.63 -4.57
C ALA A 103 7.85 -7.90 -4.61
N LEU A 104 7.08 -7.05 -3.93
CA LEU A 104 5.62 -7.13 -3.93
C LEU A 104 4.97 -5.90 -4.55
N PRO A 105 3.92 -6.08 -5.38
CA PRO A 105 3.16 -4.96 -5.92
C PRO A 105 2.42 -4.23 -4.79
N THR A 106 2.43 -2.90 -4.84
CA THR A 106 1.78 -2.02 -3.87
C THR A 106 1.18 -0.81 -4.57
N ILE A 107 0.25 -0.13 -3.92
CA ILE A 107 -0.41 1.08 -4.41
C ILE A 107 -0.07 2.20 -3.45
N ARG A 108 0.65 3.21 -3.92
CA ARG A 108 0.88 4.41 -3.13
C ARG A 108 -0.43 5.19 -3.00
N VAL A 109 -0.69 5.72 -1.82
CA VAL A 109 -1.86 6.56 -1.51
C VAL A 109 -1.38 7.97 -1.22
N THR A 110 -1.86 8.94 -2.00
CA THR A 110 -1.47 10.35 -1.83
C THR A 110 -2.72 11.20 -1.54
N PRO A 111 -2.83 11.82 -0.36
CA PRO A 111 -3.88 12.80 -0.12
C PRO A 111 -3.61 14.11 -0.85
N SER A 112 -4.67 14.73 -1.34
CA SER A 112 -4.65 16.11 -1.85
C SER A 112 -4.36 17.10 -0.73
N ASP A 113 -3.49 18.09 -0.97
CA ASP A 113 -3.24 19.19 -0.02
C ASP A 113 -4.49 20.02 0.26
N ALA A 114 -5.37 20.16 -0.72
CA ALA A 114 -6.60 20.93 -0.59
C ALA A 114 -7.72 20.10 0.07
N PRO A 115 -8.23 20.51 1.25
CA PRO A 115 -9.39 19.86 1.87
C PRO A 115 -10.69 20.18 1.13
N VAL A 116 -11.66 19.28 1.26
CA VAL A 116 -13.01 19.41 0.70
C VAL A 116 -14.04 19.37 1.84
N VAL A 117 -14.92 20.36 1.90
CA VAL A 117 -15.92 20.50 2.99
C VAL A 117 -17.09 19.53 2.84
N ALA A 118 -17.49 19.23 1.60
CA ALA A 118 -18.60 18.35 1.27
C ALA A 118 -18.16 17.32 0.21
N PRO A 119 -17.37 16.31 0.60
CA PRO A 119 -16.95 15.28 -0.33
C PRO A 119 -18.18 14.49 -0.83
N PRO A 120 -18.19 14.02 -2.09
CA PRO A 120 -19.21 13.09 -2.54
C PRO A 120 -19.18 11.80 -1.71
N ILE A 121 -20.36 11.20 -1.49
CA ILE A 121 -20.49 9.90 -0.82
C ILE A 121 -19.72 8.82 -1.60
N ALA A 122 -19.13 7.88 -0.85
CA ALA A 122 -18.39 6.74 -1.34
C ALA A 122 -17.21 7.16 -2.24
N ARG A 123 -16.42 8.14 -1.78
CA ARG A 123 -15.16 8.53 -2.42
C ARG A 123 -13.98 8.36 -1.48
N SER A 124 -12.85 7.97 -2.06
CA SER A 124 -11.59 7.79 -1.34
C SER A 124 -11.11 9.11 -0.73
N ARG A 125 -10.90 9.12 0.59
CA ARG A 125 -10.46 10.29 1.36
C ARG A 125 -9.82 9.92 2.68
N TYR A 126 -8.91 10.75 3.16
CA TYR A 126 -8.58 10.81 4.58
C TYR A 126 -9.41 11.88 5.29
N GLY A 127 -9.71 11.64 6.56
CA GLY A 127 -10.45 12.54 7.42
C GLY A 127 -11.87 12.88 6.95
N GLY A 128 -12.47 13.88 7.60
CA GLY A 128 -13.86 14.26 7.42
C GLY A 128 -14.82 13.37 8.20
N ARG A 129 -16.02 13.20 7.64
CA ARG A 129 -17.06 12.31 8.18
C ARG A 129 -17.07 11.01 7.37
N PRO A 130 -17.29 9.84 7.99
CA PRO A 130 -17.36 8.57 7.28
C PRO A 130 -18.68 8.42 6.52
N ASP A 131 -18.63 7.66 5.43
CA ASP A 131 -19.82 7.16 4.75
C ASP A 131 -20.19 5.79 5.31
N LEU A 132 -21.28 5.71 6.08
CA LEU A 132 -21.73 4.49 6.75
C LEU A 132 -23.19 4.17 6.36
N PRO A 133 -23.59 2.89 6.36
CA PRO A 133 -25.00 2.51 6.38
C PRO A 133 -25.72 3.09 7.61
N ALA A 134 -27.01 3.36 7.49
CA ALA A 134 -27.79 4.03 8.54
C ALA A 134 -27.98 3.18 9.82
N ASP A 135 -27.80 1.88 9.72
CA ASP A 135 -27.89 0.89 10.80
C ASP A 135 -26.53 0.59 11.46
N VAL A 136 -25.44 1.18 10.97
CA VAL A 136 -24.10 1.02 11.55
C VAL A 136 -23.87 2.13 12.55
N GLU A 137 -23.76 1.76 13.83
CA GLU A 137 -23.37 2.69 14.89
C GLU A 137 -21.92 3.16 14.73
N TRP A 138 -21.63 4.35 15.27
CA TRP A 138 -20.25 4.84 15.31
C TRP A 138 -19.36 3.86 16.10
N PRO A 139 -18.22 3.41 15.54
CA PRO A 139 -17.40 2.43 16.19
C PRO A 139 -16.77 2.99 17.47
N ARG A 140 -16.85 2.21 18.55
CA ARG A 140 -16.31 2.56 19.87
C ARG A 140 -15.32 1.49 20.32
N TRP A 141 -14.33 1.93 21.08
CA TRP A 141 -13.49 1.04 21.87
C TRP A 141 -14.30 0.47 23.04
N THR A 142 -13.87 -0.66 23.63
CA THR A 142 -14.59 -1.35 24.71
C THR A 142 -14.71 -0.56 26.00
N ASN A 143 -13.88 0.47 26.20
CA ASN A 143 -14.05 1.45 27.27
C ASN A 143 -15.11 2.53 26.97
N GLY A 144 -15.84 2.40 25.86
CA GLY A 144 -16.92 3.30 25.45
C GLY A 144 -16.48 4.54 24.66
N LYS A 145 -15.17 4.77 24.51
CA LYS A 145 -14.66 5.93 23.78
C LYS A 145 -14.86 5.77 22.26
N PRO A 146 -15.30 6.81 21.54
CA PRO A 146 -15.44 6.76 20.09
C PRO A 146 -14.07 6.60 19.41
N LEU A 147 -14.03 5.84 18.33
CA LEU A 147 -12.85 5.76 17.48
C LEU A 147 -12.84 6.92 16.49
N THR A 148 -11.66 7.44 16.18
CA THR A 148 -11.46 8.49 15.19
C THR A 148 -11.57 7.91 13.79
N PHE A 149 -12.31 8.56 12.90
CA PHE A 149 -12.31 8.21 11.49
C PHE A 149 -11.00 8.66 10.83
N LEU A 150 -10.21 7.69 10.35
CA LEU A 150 -8.95 7.98 9.67
C LEU A 150 -9.18 8.28 8.18
N GLY A 151 -10.03 7.48 7.55
CA GLY A 151 -10.34 7.62 6.13
C GLY A 151 -11.07 6.42 5.56
N GLN A 152 -11.37 6.53 4.28
CA GLN A 152 -12.04 5.50 3.51
C GLN A 152 -11.47 5.39 2.10
N ILE A 153 -11.60 4.21 1.50
CA ILE A 153 -11.16 3.94 0.14
C ILE A 153 -12.30 3.25 -0.60
N ASP A 154 -12.77 3.89 -1.66
CA ASP A 154 -13.67 3.26 -2.62
C ASP A 154 -12.83 2.41 -3.55
N LEU A 155 -12.94 1.09 -3.43
CA LEU A 155 -12.13 0.15 -4.22
C LEU A 155 -12.36 0.29 -5.73
N ALA A 156 -13.49 0.86 -6.15
CA ALA A 156 -13.71 1.11 -7.57
C ALA A 156 -12.95 2.35 -8.09
N ASP A 157 -12.32 3.15 -7.23
CA ASP A 157 -11.31 4.16 -7.61
C ASP A 157 -10.00 3.51 -8.09
N LEU A 158 -9.76 2.23 -7.76
CA LEU A 158 -8.61 1.44 -8.20
C LEU A 158 -8.88 0.63 -9.47
N THR A 159 -10.05 0.83 -10.10
CA THR A 159 -10.41 0.12 -11.34
C THR A 159 -9.39 0.43 -12.43
N GLY A 160 -8.83 -0.61 -13.03
CA GLY A 160 -7.81 -0.49 -14.07
C GLY A 160 -6.38 -0.71 -13.58
N SER A 161 -6.15 -0.69 -12.27
CA SER A 161 -4.87 -1.11 -11.69
C SER A 161 -4.63 -2.61 -11.90
N VAL A 162 -3.43 -2.95 -12.34
CA VAL A 162 -2.90 -4.31 -12.37
C VAL A 162 -2.60 -4.80 -10.96
N VAL A 163 -2.10 -3.92 -10.09
CA VAL A 163 -1.78 -4.22 -8.68
C VAL A 163 -3.02 -4.53 -7.87
N ALA A 164 -4.09 -3.75 -8.02
CA ALA A 164 -5.32 -3.88 -7.25
C ALA A 164 -6.15 -5.13 -7.55
N ARG A 165 -5.68 -6.02 -8.44
CA ARG A 165 -6.41 -7.24 -8.86
C ARG A 165 -6.70 -8.21 -7.72
N GLU A 166 -5.90 -8.20 -6.65
CA GLU A 166 -6.16 -9.00 -5.45
C GLU A 166 -7.21 -8.37 -4.51
N LEU A 167 -7.56 -7.10 -4.70
CA LEU A 167 -8.63 -6.43 -3.98
C LEU A 167 -10.01 -6.71 -4.63
N PRO A 168 -11.11 -6.63 -3.87
CA PRO A 168 -12.44 -6.61 -4.47
C PRO A 168 -12.55 -5.46 -5.50
N PRO A 169 -13.22 -5.67 -6.64
CA PRO A 169 -13.28 -4.67 -7.71
C PRO A 169 -14.10 -3.42 -7.36
N ALA A 170 -14.85 -3.48 -6.25
CA ALA A 170 -15.68 -2.39 -5.75
C ALA A 170 -16.04 -2.65 -4.27
N GLY A 171 -16.56 -1.60 -3.63
CA GLY A 171 -16.92 -1.57 -2.22
C GLY A 171 -16.12 -0.51 -1.49
N LEU A 172 -16.52 -0.21 -0.25
CA LEU A 172 -15.90 0.84 0.54
C LEU A 172 -15.17 0.23 1.74
N LEU A 173 -13.87 0.47 1.85
CA LEU A 173 -13.12 0.26 3.08
C LEU A 173 -13.20 1.52 3.94
N SER A 174 -13.40 1.39 5.25
CA SER A 174 -13.40 2.53 6.18
C SER A 174 -12.63 2.17 7.45
N ALA A 175 -11.58 2.95 7.73
CA ALA A 175 -10.66 2.71 8.83
C ALA A 175 -10.89 3.70 9.98
N PHE A 176 -10.91 3.16 11.20
CA PHE A 176 -11.08 3.91 12.43
C PHE A 176 -10.03 3.47 13.45
N TYR A 177 -9.54 4.42 14.25
CA TYR A 177 -8.53 4.17 15.26
C TYR A 177 -8.70 5.10 16.46
N TYR A 178 -8.39 4.62 17.66
CA TYR A 178 -8.46 5.41 18.87
C TYR A 178 -7.24 6.33 19.00
N LEU A 179 -7.47 7.63 18.96
CA LEU A 179 -6.47 8.65 19.28
C LEU A 179 -6.74 9.20 20.69
N ASN A 180 -5.70 9.69 21.36
CA ASN A 180 -5.81 10.42 22.63
C ASN A 180 -5.41 11.89 22.46
N GLU A 181 -5.88 12.76 23.35
CA GLU A 181 -5.69 14.23 23.27
C GLU A 181 -4.30 14.70 23.70
N ASN A 182 -3.57 13.89 24.46
CA ASN A 182 -2.33 14.29 25.11
C ASN A 182 -1.05 13.81 24.40
N ASP A 183 -1.16 13.27 23.17
CA ASP A 183 -0.05 12.84 22.28
C ASP A 183 0.99 11.85 22.83
N ASP A 184 0.98 11.54 24.13
CA ASP A 184 2.02 10.73 24.77
C ASP A 184 1.71 9.23 24.83
N ASP A 185 0.47 8.81 24.48
CA ASP A 185 0.06 7.41 24.62
C ASP A 185 -0.98 6.96 23.56
N LEU A 186 -0.53 6.42 22.44
CA LEU A 186 -1.37 5.73 21.46
C LEU A 186 -1.88 4.39 22.03
N TYR A 187 -2.93 4.41 22.84
CA TYR A 187 -3.51 3.20 23.46
C TYR A 187 -4.38 2.34 22.52
N GLY A 188 -4.49 2.69 21.24
CA GLY A 188 -5.29 1.94 20.26
C GLY A 188 -4.60 0.73 19.64
N GLY A 189 -3.33 0.46 19.98
CA GLY A 189 -2.56 -0.70 19.50
C GLY A 189 -2.66 -1.91 20.44
N PRO A 190 -2.13 -3.08 20.05
CA PRO A 190 -2.10 -4.28 20.90
C PRO A 190 -1.41 -3.99 22.23
N ARG A 191 -1.97 -4.42 23.36
CA ARG A 191 -1.31 -4.29 24.68
C ARG A 191 -0.64 -5.60 25.05
N ARG A 192 0.54 -5.55 25.66
CA ARG A 192 1.10 -6.75 26.29
C ARG A 192 0.44 -7.02 27.64
N ASP A 193 -0.03 -8.24 27.85
CA ASP A 193 -0.49 -8.70 29.16
C ASP A 193 0.69 -8.83 30.15
N GLY A 194 0.39 -9.20 31.40
CA GLY A 194 1.41 -9.37 32.44
C GLY A 194 2.45 -10.46 32.15
N ASP A 195 2.20 -11.31 31.15
CA ASP A 195 3.08 -12.38 30.69
C ASP A 195 3.84 -12.00 29.40
N GLY A 196 3.63 -10.77 28.89
CA GLY A 196 4.28 -10.24 27.70
C GLY A 196 3.58 -10.60 26.38
N ASN A 197 2.41 -11.22 26.40
CA ASN A 197 1.65 -11.56 25.20
C ASN A 197 0.86 -10.37 24.70
N GLU A 198 0.90 -10.09 23.40
CA GLU A 198 0.04 -9.06 22.80
C GLU A 198 -1.43 -9.51 22.82
N THR A 199 -2.28 -8.62 23.33
CA THR A 199 -3.73 -8.78 23.38
C THR A 199 -4.32 -8.12 22.15
N GLU A 200 -5.34 -8.74 21.55
CA GLU A 200 -6.02 -8.18 20.39
C GLU A 200 -6.48 -6.75 20.69
N SER A 201 -6.00 -5.80 19.90
CA SER A 201 -6.42 -4.42 20.07
C SER A 201 -7.87 -4.25 19.64
N GLU A 202 -8.68 -3.77 20.55
CA GLU A 202 -10.05 -3.34 20.27
C GLU A 202 -10.13 -1.83 19.97
N GLY A 203 -9.00 -1.12 19.97
CA GLY A 203 -8.91 0.32 19.76
C GLY A 203 -8.94 0.77 18.30
N TRP A 204 -9.38 -0.11 17.39
CA TRP A 204 -9.45 0.17 15.95
C TRP A 204 -10.58 -0.61 15.31
N ARG A 205 -11.09 -0.17 14.16
CA ARG A 205 -12.06 -0.93 13.36
C ARG A 205 -11.79 -0.71 11.88
N LEU A 206 -11.89 -1.78 11.10
CA LEU A 206 -12.01 -1.72 9.65
C LEU A 206 -13.39 -2.22 9.26
N PHE A 207 -14.14 -1.41 8.52
CA PHE A 207 -15.35 -1.85 7.85
C PHE A 207 -15.09 -2.08 6.36
N TYR A 208 -15.71 -3.12 5.82
CA TYR A 208 -15.88 -3.31 4.38
C TYR A 208 -17.38 -3.33 4.06
N PHE A 209 -17.82 -2.35 3.27
CA PHE A 209 -19.18 -2.31 2.75
C PHE A 209 -19.17 -2.78 1.29
N PRO A 210 -19.93 -3.84 0.96
CA PRO A 210 -19.96 -4.36 -0.40
C PRO A 210 -20.61 -3.35 -1.36
N PRO A 211 -20.37 -3.48 -2.68
CA PRO A 211 -21.02 -2.66 -3.70
C PRO A 211 -22.54 -2.65 -3.54
N GLY A 212 -23.15 -1.47 -3.65
CA GLY A 212 -24.60 -1.30 -3.53
C GLY A 212 -25.12 -1.08 -2.11
N ALA A 213 -24.24 -1.06 -1.10
CA ALA A 213 -24.61 -0.58 0.24
C ALA A 213 -25.14 0.86 0.16
N VAL A 214 -26.23 1.13 0.89
CA VAL A 214 -26.82 2.47 0.96
C VAL A 214 -26.07 3.27 2.02
N LEU A 215 -25.12 4.08 1.58
CA LEU A 215 -24.25 4.87 2.45
C LEU A 215 -24.79 6.29 2.64
N ARG A 216 -24.56 6.84 3.82
CA ARG A 216 -24.85 8.24 4.16
C ARG A 216 -23.69 8.80 4.96
N LEU A 217 -23.52 10.11 4.86
CA LEU A 217 -22.56 10.81 5.68
C LEU A 217 -23.01 10.74 7.14
N HIS A 218 -22.20 10.12 7.99
CA HIS A 218 -22.53 9.96 9.39
C HIS A 218 -21.92 11.11 10.19
N ASP A 219 -22.74 11.82 10.95
CA ASP A 219 -22.28 12.83 11.88
C ASP A 219 -21.87 12.16 13.19
N ASP A 220 -20.63 12.39 13.59
CA ASP A 220 -20.13 12.01 14.90
C ASP A 220 -20.61 13.03 15.94
N SER A 221 -21.62 12.69 16.72
CA SER A 221 -22.11 13.62 17.75
C SER A 221 -21.14 13.73 18.94
N ASP A 222 -20.28 12.73 19.16
CA ASP A 222 -19.61 12.53 20.45
C ASP A 222 -18.07 12.56 20.38
N ALA A 223 -17.43 12.36 19.20
CA ALA A 223 -15.97 12.45 19.16
C ALA A 223 -15.47 13.87 19.41
N PRO A 224 -14.34 14.01 20.13
CA PRO A 224 -13.73 15.30 20.40
C PRO A 224 -13.40 16.06 19.12
N THR A 225 -13.58 17.38 19.14
CA THR A 225 -13.34 18.25 17.97
C THR A 225 -11.91 18.12 17.44
N TRP A 226 -10.91 17.89 18.29
CA TRP A 226 -9.51 17.73 17.88
C TRP A 226 -9.27 16.48 17.03
N SER A 227 -10.13 15.46 17.13
CA SER A 227 -10.05 14.23 16.32
C SER A 227 -10.82 14.34 14.99
N ARG A 228 -11.45 15.48 14.72
CA ARG A 228 -12.25 15.69 13.50
C ARG A 228 -11.39 16.30 12.40
N PHE A 229 -10.70 15.44 11.67
CA PHE A 229 -9.83 15.88 10.59
C PHE A 229 -10.61 16.44 9.40
N GLN A 230 -9.98 17.31 8.62
CA GLN A 230 -10.54 17.77 7.35
C GLN A 230 -10.53 16.63 6.32
N SER A 231 -11.46 16.66 5.36
CA SER A 231 -11.54 15.62 4.31
C SER A 231 -10.58 15.95 3.17
N HIS A 232 -9.63 15.06 2.88
CA HIS A 232 -8.69 15.19 1.78
C HIS A 232 -8.87 14.04 0.78
N PRO A 233 -9.28 14.32 -0.47
CA PRO A 233 -9.39 13.32 -1.52
C PRO A 233 -8.07 12.57 -1.74
N LEU A 234 -8.14 11.29 -2.11
CA LEU A 234 -6.96 10.47 -2.38
C LEU A 234 -6.75 10.28 -3.88
N THR A 235 -5.49 10.25 -4.29
CA THR A 235 -5.03 9.67 -5.55
C THR A 235 -4.14 8.47 -5.27
N PHE A 236 -4.01 7.62 -6.28
CA PHE A 236 -3.35 6.34 -6.22
C PHE A 236 -2.32 6.21 -7.32
N ASP A 237 -1.28 5.44 -7.05
CA ASP A 237 -0.23 5.19 -8.04
C ASP A 237 0.31 3.77 -7.87
N GLU A 238 0.49 3.05 -8.99
CA GLU A 238 0.97 1.67 -8.96
C GLU A 238 2.48 1.63 -8.77
N ARG A 239 2.93 0.79 -7.85
CA ARG A 239 4.32 0.72 -7.41
C ARG A 239 4.74 -0.73 -7.19
N ILE A 240 6.04 -0.88 -7.01
CA ILE A 240 6.63 -2.08 -6.45
C ILE A 240 7.29 -1.71 -5.11
N GLU A 241 7.23 -2.63 -4.17
CA GLU A 241 7.90 -2.52 -2.88
C GLU A 241 8.98 -3.59 -2.76
N LEU A 242 10.15 -3.20 -2.28
CA LEU A 242 11.10 -4.11 -1.67
C LEU A 242 10.93 -4.11 -0.16
N THR A 243 10.99 -5.29 0.44
CA THR A 243 11.07 -5.46 1.88
C THR A 243 12.43 -5.01 2.41
N PHE A 244 12.49 -4.44 3.62
CA PHE A 244 13.76 -4.35 4.36
C PHE A 244 14.24 -5.72 4.90
N ASP A 245 13.41 -6.76 4.85
CA ASP A 245 13.67 -8.11 5.35
C ASP A 245 14.29 -8.19 6.76
N ARG A 246 13.85 -7.31 7.69
CA ARG A 246 14.37 -7.25 9.06
C ARG A 246 14.34 -8.59 9.80
N ASN A 247 13.39 -9.46 9.43
CA ASN A 247 13.18 -10.75 10.08
C ASN A 247 13.72 -11.95 9.26
N GLY A 248 14.36 -11.68 8.10
CA GLY A 248 15.00 -12.70 7.27
C GLY A 248 14.07 -13.71 6.61
N TRP A 249 12.81 -13.37 6.40
CA TRP A 249 11.86 -14.28 5.77
C TRP A 249 12.06 -14.40 4.27
N TYR A 250 12.62 -13.37 3.66
CA TYR A 250 12.70 -13.25 2.21
C TYR A 250 14.10 -13.59 1.70
N GLY A 251 15.00 -14.06 2.57
CA GLY A 251 16.33 -14.52 2.18
C GLY A 251 17.29 -13.40 1.78
N VAL A 252 17.02 -12.17 2.21
CA VAL A 252 17.88 -11.00 2.03
C VAL A 252 18.63 -10.64 3.33
N SER A 253 18.29 -11.28 4.45
CA SER A 253 18.97 -11.13 5.74
C SER A 253 20.40 -11.68 5.83
N GLU A 254 20.93 -12.29 4.77
CA GLU A 254 22.33 -12.75 4.72
C GLU A 254 23.32 -11.60 4.48
N LEU A 255 22.83 -10.39 4.18
CA LEU A 255 23.64 -9.19 3.99
C LEU A 255 24.05 -8.61 5.35
N GLU A 256 25.34 -8.32 5.53
CA GLU A 256 25.88 -7.77 6.79
C GLU A 256 26.71 -6.50 6.56
N GLY A 257 26.82 -5.66 7.59
CA GLY A 257 27.68 -4.48 7.60
C GLY A 257 27.44 -3.54 6.42
N ALA A 258 28.50 -3.18 5.69
CA ALA A 258 28.41 -2.25 4.57
C ALA A 258 27.56 -2.77 3.38
N GLU A 259 27.35 -4.08 3.27
CA GLU A 259 26.43 -4.63 2.28
C GLU A 259 24.97 -4.37 2.69
N TRP A 260 24.66 -4.53 3.97
CA TRP A 260 23.36 -4.17 4.51
C TRP A 260 23.03 -2.69 4.32
N ASP A 261 23.98 -1.78 4.61
CA ASP A 261 23.76 -0.34 4.43
C ASP A 261 23.43 0.02 2.97
N ARG A 262 24.16 -0.55 2.00
CA ARG A 262 23.85 -0.38 0.57
C ARG A 262 22.48 -0.94 0.20
N TYR A 263 22.07 -2.04 0.82
CA TYR A 263 20.75 -2.62 0.60
C TYR A 263 19.65 -1.73 1.18
N VAL A 264 19.84 -1.15 2.36
CA VAL A 264 18.92 -0.16 2.94
C VAL A 264 18.77 1.05 2.03
N ASP A 265 19.87 1.55 1.44
CA ASP A 265 19.83 2.64 0.46
C ASP A 265 19.08 2.23 -0.83
N LEU A 266 19.32 1.02 -1.33
CA LEU A 266 18.61 0.45 -2.47
C LEU A 266 17.11 0.38 -2.19
N VAL A 267 16.71 -0.23 -1.07
CA VAL A 267 15.30 -0.35 -0.67
C VAL A 267 14.68 1.05 -0.55
N SER A 268 15.38 2.00 0.07
CA SER A 268 14.91 3.37 0.22
C SER A 268 14.73 4.09 -1.12
N SER A 269 15.62 3.86 -2.10
CA SER A 269 15.50 4.45 -3.43
C SER A 269 14.38 3.83 -4.29
N VAL A 270 14.14 2.52 -4.17
CA VAL A 270 13.04 1.83 -4.86
C VAL A 270 11.71 2.21 -4.24
N ASN A 271 11.61 2.09 -2.92
CA ASN A 271 10.39 2.31 -2.18
C ASN A 271 9.99 3.78 -2.16
N ALA A 272 10.98 4.69 -2.20
CA ALA A 272 10.88 6.15 -2.25
C ALA A 272 9.48 6.64 -1.80
N HIS A 273 9.22 6.43 -0.52
CA HIS A 273 8.01 6.91 0.11
C HIS A 273 8.12 8.42 0.27
N ASP A 274 7.03 9.16 0.04
CA ASP A 274 6.90 10.47 0.70
C ASP A 274 7.04 10.25 2.21
N GLU A 275 7.38 11.29 2.97
CA GLU A 275 7.61 11.23 4.44
C GLU A 275 6.58 10.37 5.21
N CYS A 276 5.33 10.28 4.74
CA CYS A 276 4.26 9.47 5.34
C CYS A 276 4.20 7.99 4.89
N GLY A 277 4.52 7.69 3.62
CA GLY A 277 4.59 6.33 3.07
C GLY A 277 3.28 5.54 3.07
N ASP A 278 2.13 6.21 2.93
CA ASP A 278 0.82 5.57 2.88
C ASP A 278 0.65 4.69 1.64
N ARG A 279 0.06 3.51 1.84
CA ARG A 279 -0.06 2.52 0.78
C ARG A 279 -1.19 1.52 1.01
N LEU A 280 -1.63 0.89 -0.06
CA LEU A 280 -2.39 -0.35 -0.04
C LEU A 280 -1.54 -1.49 -0.58
N LEU A 281 -1.72 -2.66 0.01
CA LEU A 281 -0.96 -3.87 -0.35
C LEU A 281 0.55 -3.68 -0.13
N GLY A 282 1.32 -4.73 -0.42
CA GLY A 282 2.75 -4.78 -0.20
C GLY A 282 3.13 -5.60 1.04
N HIS A 283 4.38 -5.45 1.48
CA HIS A 283 4.94 -6.23 2.57
C HIS A 283 4.36 -5.82 3.92
N PHE A 284 4.27 -6.82 4.80
CA PHE A 284 4.17 -6.65 6.25
C PHE A 284 5.40 -7.30 6.90
N GLN A 285 5.85 -6.76 8.03
CA GLN A 285 7.10 -7.19 8.69
C GLN A 285 6.86 -7.46 10.18
N SER A 286 5.99 -8.43 10.47
CA SER A 286 5.60 -8.78 11.84
C SER A 286 5.64 -10.28 12.08
N ASP A 287 6.56 -10.75 12.93
CA ASP A 287 6.71 -12.18 13.26
C ASP A 287 5.45 -12.78 13.87
N GLU A 288 4.73 -12.00 14.68
CA GLU A 288 3.45 -12.40 15.25
C GLU A 288 2.42 -12.66 14.16
N TRP A 289 2.18 -11.67 13.29
CA TRP A 289 1.20 -11.81 12.22
C TRP A 289 1.65 -12.82 11.16
N ALA A 290 2.96 -13.00 10.94
CA ALA A 290 3.45 -14.06 10.06
C ALA A 290 3.09 -15.44 10.58
N THR A 291 3.22 -15.65 11.89
CA THR A 291 2.82 -16.90 12.54
C THR A 291 1.32 -17.12 12.36
N ARG A 292 0.51 -16.08 12.58
CA ARG A 292 -0.96 -16.14 12.43
C ARG A 292 -1.42 -16.35 10.98
N PHE A 293 -0.75 -15.74 10.01
CA PHE A 293 -1.12 -15.78 8.60
C PHE A 293 -0.36 -16.85 7.80
N GLY A 294 0.54 -17.61 8.42
CA GLY A 294 1.40 -18.57 7.71
C GLY A 294 2.32 -17.90 6.69
N ARG A 295 2.75 -16.66 6.93
CA ARG A 295 3.59 -15.82 6.04
C ARG A 295 2.99 -15.49 4.67
N THR A 296 1.71 -15.78 4.45
CA THR A 296 0.99 -15.43 3.21
C THR A 296 0.06 -14.24 3.45
N GLY A 297 0.57 -13.16 4.05
CA GLY A 297 -0.21 -11.96 4.38
C GLY A 297 0.12 -10.77 3.47
N ARG A 298 -0.67 -9.70 3.63
CA ARG A 298 -0.45 -8.38 3.03
C ARG A 298 -0.58 -7.31 4.09
N SER A 299 0.17 -6.23 3.93
CA SER A 299 -0.23 -4.96 4.53
C SER A 299 -1.37 -4.38 3.70
N LEU A 300 -2.62 -4.65 4.09
CA LEU A 300 -3.81 -4.20 3.35
C LEU A 300 -3.82 -2.69 3.18
N TRP A 301 -3.57 -1.97 4.27
CA TRP A 301 -3.53 -0.51 4.29
C TRP A 301 -2.57 -0.01 5.35
N SER A 302 -1.53 0.71 4.93
CA SER A 302 -0.63 1.45 5.81
C SER A 302 -1.00 2.93 5.83
N ILE A 303 -1.18 3.48 7.02
CA ILE A 303 -1.55 4.88 7.25
C ILE A 303 -0.53 5.50 8.21
N GLY A 304 0.29 6.43 7.72
CA GLY A 304 1.17 7.23 8.57
C GLY A 304 0.38 8.26 9.36
N LEU A 305 0.56 8.31 10.67
CA LEU A 305 -0.07 9.31 11.56
C LEU A 305 0.86 10.48 11.88
N THR A 306 1.89 10.72 11.07
CA THR A 306 2.96 11.68 11.36
C THR A 306 2.65 13.10 10.91
N GLY A 307 2.89 14.07 11.81
CA GLY A 307 3.19 15.46 11.47
C GLY A 307 2.04 16.27 10.87
N ASN A 308 2.41 17.38 10.22
CA ASN A 308 1.54 18.43 9.70
C ASN A 308 0.94 18.04 8.32
N ARG A 309 0.32 16.85 8.21
CA ARG A 309 -0.13 16.29 6.93
C ARG A 309 -1.62 16.56 6.62
N PRO A 310 -2.01 16.63 5.34
CA PRO A 310 -3.40 16.78 4.94
C PRO A 310 -4.27 15.62 5.47
N GLY A 311 -5.24 15.94 6.33
CA GLY A 311 -6.31 15.01 6.74
C GLY A 311 -6.03 14.11 7.95
N LEU A 312 -4.84 14.18 8.55
CA LEU A 312 -4.47 13.53 9.81
C LEU A 312 -3.44 14.44 10.50
N TRP A 313 -3.72 14.96 11.69
CA TRP A 313 -2.81 15.91 12.37
C TRP A 313 -2.42 15.39 13.75
N GLY A 314 -1.12 15.46 14.07
CA GLY A 314 -0.55 15.23 15.40
C GLY A 314 0.93 14.81 15.34
N ASP A 315 1.65 14.92 16.45
CA ASP A 315 3.06 14.48 16.57
C ASP A 315 3.18 12.95 16.73
N PHE A 316 2.23 12.19 16.16
CA PHE A 316 2.24 10.74 16.25
C PHE A 316 3.30 10.20 15.30
N LEU A 317 4.50 9.96 15.81
CA LEU A 317 5.55 9.22 15.11
C LEU A 317 5.17 7.74 14.96
N THR A 318 4.07 7.47 14.27
CA THR A 318 3.48 6.13 14.20
C THR A 318 2.89 5.87 12.84
N ARG A 319 3.14 4.68 12.31
CA ARG A 319 2.46 4.14 11.15
C ARG A 319 1.56 2.99 11.59
N LEU A 320 0.30 3.06 11.21
CA LEU A 320 -0.64 1.96 11.38
C LEU A 320 -0.58 1.05 10.17
N HIS A 321 -0.47 -0.24 10.40
CA HIS A 321 -0.53 -1.28 9.39
C HIS A 321 -1.74 -2.15 9.64
N ILE A 322 -2.76 -2.01 8.79
CA ILE A 322 -3.87 -2.95 8.75
C ILE A 322 -3.42 -4.13 7.93
N LEU A 323 -3.36 -5.30 8.55
CA LEU A 323 -2.80 -6.51 7.95
C LEU A 323 -3.91 -7.51 7.64
N ILE A 324 -3.74 -8.31 6.59
CA ILE A 324 -4.72 -9.34 6.22
C ILE A 324 -4.04 -10.57 5.64
N ALA A 325 -4.51 -11.77 6.01
CA ALA A 325 -4.09 -12.99 5.32
C ALA A 325 -4.57 -12.98 3.87
N SER A 326 -3.75 -13.46 2.93
CA SER A 326 -4.12 -13.51 1.51
C SER A 326 -5.42 -14.29 1.29
N GLY A 327 -5.65 -15.41 1.98
CA GLY A 327 -6.90 -16.17 1.86
C GLY A 327 -8.14 -15.40 2.31
N ASP A 328 -8.03 -14.62 3.40
CA ASP A 328 -9.12 -13.77 3.90
C ASP A 328 -9.35 -12.58 2.96
N LEU A 329 -8.30 -12.00 2.35
CA LEU A 329 -8.45 -10.98 1.31
C LEU A 329 -9.25 -11.49 0.10
N HIS A 330 -8.86 -12.66 -0.43
CA HIS A 330 -9.55 -13.27 -1.58
C HIS A 330 -11.02 -13.61 -1.28
N THR A 331 -11.30 -14.03 -0.04
CA THR A 331 -12.67 -14.37 0.41
C THR A 331 -13.40 -13.19 1.05
N ARG A 332 -12.81 -11.99 1.03
CA ARG A 332 -13.38 -10.72 1.51
C ARG A 332 -13.72 -10.73 3.01
N ARG A 333 -12.96 -11.48 3.80
CA ARG A 333 -13.06 -11.58 5.26
C ARG A 333 -12.27 -10.48 5.96
N PHE A 334 -12.60 -9.23 5.65
CA PHE A 334 -11.98 -8.04 6.26
C PHE A 334 -12.23 -7.94 7.77
N ASP A 335 -13.23 -8.65 8.28
CA ASP A 335 -13.50 -8.82 9.71
C ASP A 335 -12.39 -9.60 10.46
N ARG A 336 -11.49 -10.26 9.74
CA ARG A 336 -10.33 -11.00 10.29
C ARG A 336 -9.01 -10.25 10.12
N ALA A 337 -9.04 -9.01 9.64
CA ALA A 337 -7.86 -8.19 9.53
C ALA A 337 -7.23 -7.94 10.92
N GLY A 338 -5.93 -7.72 10.92
CA GLY A 338 -5.14 -7.32 12.07
C GLY A 338 -4.74 -5.86 12.01
N LEU A 339 -4.23 -5.36 13.13
CA LEU A 339 -3.57 -4.06 13.19
C LEU A 339 -2.22 -4.22 13.91
N GLU A 340 -1.21 -3.59 13.35
CA GLU A 340 0.09 -3.37 13.96
C GLU A 340 0.40 -1.87 13.92
N ALA A 341 1.05 -1.35 14.96
CA ALA A 341 1.51 0.03 15.01
C ALA A 341 3.04 0.04 15.06
N GLU A 342 3.68 0.65 14.07
CA GLU A 342 5.12 0.86 14.02
C GLU A 342 5.44 2.27 14.54
N TRP A 343 6.28 2.37 15.56
CA TRP A 343 6.82 3.65 16.03
C TRP A 343 7.96 4.07 15.13
N LEU A 344 7.82 5.23 14.48
CA LEU A 344 8.84 5.81 13.63
C LEU A 344 9.85 6.54 14.52
N SER A 345 11.13 6.20 14.43
CA SER A 345 12.16 6.94 15.16
C SER A 345 12.35 8.33 14.55
N SER A 346 12.35 9.37 15.38
CA SER A 346 12.64 10.77 15.04
C SER A 346 14.05 10.98 14.49
#